data_AF-A0A4S8HYW8-F1
#
_entry.id   AF-A0A4S8HYW8-F1
#
_cell.length_a   1.000
_cell.length_b   1.000
_cell.length_c   1.000
_cell.angle_alpha   90.00
_cell.angle_beta   90.00
_cell.angle_gamma   90.00
#
_symmetry.space_group_name_H-M   'P 1'
#
loop_
_entity.id
_entity.type
_entity.pdbx_description
1 polymer ?
#
loop_
_entity_poly.entity_id
_entity_poly.type
_entity_poly.pdbx_seq_one_letter_code
_entity_poly.pdbx_strand_id
1 'polypeptide(L)'
;MFINDKAMIEKPIIEKPSEDIGGQKNGVGKKENLKQRAYLNTVSSMMDYTANRLTGLFVNPFVIEGLGTSLFGIWQMLGQFTGYVNIADTRSSQVLKWTVAQKKDVASVEELRKDAGAAFVVMLLVMPVILIAGSFIAWYAPYITHAEKAHYDLIRITCSLLIFSVLVFKFFELFEAVLRGMNLTFKRMGVRAIIVILGGGLKVLAIIRGYGLIGLAVVQLFDTLLIGTSYYIVVKRNVEWFGFAKPNRSNIFRFGKLSAWYLADAGANMVNTNSDKILLGIIAGPVTVAYYTLTKFIPAALQGLINRVILGIMPGIGKLLGLKEYDKVNRVRKKINSVSLLLTTAFGVTVIIFNQSFLNAWVGKEHFAGHTANALIMIMTIQDTFVKNDAYIISATLDIKKKVFLTLISGVLFAGFGVVLVSKMGVAGLCLSFMISRLFLFIGQRRVLAALMKTETQTAFNINYRPFVTAILMLGIAMWLATKTGSIGIYQVILFAPAVFVISLPLFYFSGLSKAERLELQQIITSIKFFKSDSGFSKN
;
A
#
# COMPACT_ATOMS: atom_id res chain seq x y z
N MET A 1 38.26 41.68 -3.19
CA MET A 1 37.51 42.17 -4.37
C MET A 1 36.17 41.46 -4.36
N PHE A 2 35.11 42.24 -4.17
CA PHE A 2 33.71 41.84 -3.99
C PHE A 2 33.20 41.04 -5.21
N ILE A 3 32.27 40.08 -5.07
CA ILE A 3 30.82 40.30 -5.17
C ILE A 3 30.05 39.22 -4.38
N ASN A 4 28.97 39.66 -3.77
CA ASN A 4 28.17 39.05 -2.71
C ASN A 4 26.89 38.43 -3.32
N ASP A 5 26.77 37.10 -3.34
CA ASP A 5 25.57 36.39 -3.82
C ASP A 5 24.48 36.35 -2.73
N LYS A 6 23.60 37.35 -2.75
CA LYS A 6 22.28 37.31 -2.10
C LYS A 6 21.20 37.47 -3.15
N ALA A 7 20.84 36.39 -3.84
CA ALA A 7 19.56 36.30 -4.53
C ALA A 7 18.52 35.74 -3.54
N MET A 8 17.68 36.64 -3.04
CA MET A 8 16.58 36.37 -2.12
C MET A 8 15.60 35.33 -2.70
N ILE A 9 15.40 34.24 -1.97
CA ILE A 9 14.19 33.43 -2.06
C ILE A 9 13.11 34.22 -1.31
N GLU A 10 12.25 34.92 -2.05
CA GLU A 10 11.08 35.58 -1.48
C GLU A 10 10.23 34.56 -0.72
N LYS A 11 10.06 34.81 0.59
CA LYS A 11 9.11 34.10 1.44
C LYS A 11 7.69 34.42 0.94
N PRO A 12 6.74 33.48 0.99
CA PRO A 12 5.34 33.81 0.73
C PRO A 12 4.87 34.79 1.80
N ILE A 13 4.48 35.99 1.37
CA ILE A 13 3.84 37.00 2.20
C ILE A 13 2.47 36.44 2.57
N ILE A 14 2.29 36.07 3.84
CA ILE A 14 0.98 35.83 4.41
C ILE A 14 0.46 37.21 4.80
N GLU A 15 -0.26 37.86 3.89
CA GLU A 15 -1.01 39.06 4.23
C GLU A 15 -2.07 38.70 5.29
N LYS A 16 -2.08 39.46 6.38
CA LYS A 16 -3.19 39.47 7.34
C LYS A 16 -4.44 39.95 6.59
N PRO A 17 -5.64 39.42 6.89
CA PRO A 17 -6.86 39.94 6.26
C PRO A 17 -7.01 41.41 6.64
N SER A 18 -7.08 42.29 5.64
CA SER A 18 -7.48 43.68 5.81
C SER A 18 -8.92 43.74 6.30
N GLU A 19 -9.13 44.53 7.35
CA GLU A 19 -10.45 44.94 7.81
C GLU A 19 -11.12 45.85 6.74
N ASP A 20 -12.43 45.65 6.59
CA ASP A 20 -13.41 46.48 5.88
C ASP A 20 -13.21 46.81 4.39
N ILE A 21 -13.88 46.02 3.54
CA ILE A 21 -14.70 46.57 2.45
C ILE A 21 -16.03 45.81 2.44
N GLY A 22 -17.12 46.55 2.71
CA GLY A 22 -18.49 46.05 2.66
C GLY A 22 -18.88 45.53 1.28
N GLY A 23 -19.24 44.25 1.23
CA GLY A 23 -19.78 43.60 0.04
C GLY A 23 -20.58 42.37 0.47
N GLN A 24 -21.85 42.34 0.09
CA GLN A 24 -22.87 41.37 0.49
C GLN A 24 -22.39 39.91 0.42
N LYS A 25 -22.30 39.24 1.59
CA LYS A 25 -22.14 37.79 1.69
C LYS A 25 -23.45 37.06 1.39
N ASN A 26 -23.74 36.86 0.11
CA ASN A 26 -24.71 35.84 -0.32
C ASN A 26 -23.95 34.53 -0.58
N GLY A 27 -24.24 33.51 0.25
CA GLY A 27 -23.75 32.16 0.06
C GLY A 27 -23.31 31.49 1.36
N VAL A 28 -24.27 31.04 2.16
CA VAL A 28 -24.04 30.06 3.23
C VAL A 28 -23.55 28.76 2.57
N GLY A 29 -22.24 28.65 2.37
CA GLY A 29 -21.61 27.37 2.05
C GLY A 29 -21.93 26.41 3.19
N LYS A 30 -22.68 25.35 2.91
CA LYS A 30 -22.92 24.23 3.83
C LYS A 30 -21.60 23.92 4.53
N LYS A 31 -21.54 24.09 5.87
CA LYS A 31 -20.38 23.70 6.69
C LYS A 31 -20.03 22.26 6.33
N GLU A 32 -18.97 22.08 5.55
CA GLU A 32 -18.58 20.75 5.10
C GLU A 32 -18.20 19.91 6.32
N ASN A 33 -18.92 18.81 6.55
CA ASN A 33 -18.63 17.92 7.67
C ASN A 33 -17.38 17.08 7.34
N LEU A 34 -16.20 17.68 7.52
CA LEU A 34 -14.89 17.10 7.22
C LEU A 34 -14.68 15.75 7.93
N LYS A 35 -15.24 15.58 9.14
CA LYS A 35 -15.18 14.33 9.90
C LYS A 35 -15.97 13.21 9.22
N GLN A 36 -17.17 13.51 8.73
CA GLN A 36 -18.01 12.56 8.02
C GLN A 36 -17.36 12.12 6.70
N ARG A 37 -16.77 13.05 5.94
CA ARG A 37 -16.05 12.72 4.70
C ARG A 37 -14.81 11.85 4.96
N ALA A 38 -14.04 12.16 5.99
CA ALA A 38 -12.88 11.33 6.38
C ALA A 38 -13.30 9.90 6.78
N TYR A 39 -14.41 9.77 7.51
CA TYR A 39 -14.99 8.48 7.84
C TYR A 39 -15.43 7.70 6.59
N LEU A 40 -16.21 8.33 5.70
CA LEU A 40 -16.68 7.71 4.46
C LEU A 40 -15.52 7.27 3.56
N ASN A 41 -14.46 8.07 3.45
CA ASN A 41 -13.26 7.69 2.71
C ASN A 41 -12.54 6.48 3.33
N THR A 42 -12.50 6.41 4.66
CA THR A 42 -11.90 5.28 5.38
C THR A 42 -12.71 4.00 5.14
N VAL A 43 -14.03 4.07 5.30
CA VAL A 43 -14.96 2.96 5.03
C VAL A 43 -14.87 2.51 3.57
N SER A 44 -14.94 3.43 2.61
CA SER A 44 -14.79 3.13 1.18
C SER A 44 -13.46 2.43 0.90
N SER A 45 -12.37 2.91 1.51
CA SER A 45 -11.07 2.26 1.33
C SER A 45 -11.10 0.83 1.88
N MET A 46 -11.65 0.61 3.07
CA MET A 46 -11.74 -0.71 3.69
C MET A 46 -12.59 -1.66 2.85
N MET A 47 -13.73 -1.20 2.32
CA MET A 47 -14.54 -1.97 1.38
C MET A 47 -13.73 -2.40 0.15
N ASP A 48 -13.02 -1.47 -0.49
CA ASP A 48 -12.17 -1.79 -1.65
C ASP A 48 -11.09 -2.83 -1.30
N TYR A 49 -10.50 -2.75 -0.10
CA TYR A 49 -9.51 -3.73 0.34
C TYR A 49 -10.09 -5.12 0.49
N THR A 50 -11.19 -5.18 1.25
CA THR A 50 -11.80 -6.43 1.66
C THR A 50 -12.34 -7.12 0.43
N ALA A 51 -12.97 -6.39 -0.50
CA ALA A 51 -13.37 -6.91 -1.80
C ALA A 51 -12.19 -7.51 -2.58
N ASN A 52 -11.04 -6.81 -2.67
CA ASN A 52 -9.86 -7.34 -3.35
C ASN A 52 -9.29 -8.59 -2.66
N ARG A 53 -9.22 -8.61 -1.32
CA ARG A 53 -8.70 -9.76 -0.57
C ARG A 53 -9.63 -10.96 -0.61
N LEU A 54 -10.93 -10.76 -0.46
CA LEU A 54 -11.94 -11.82 -0.59
C LEU A 54 -11.97 -12.36 -2.02
N THR A 55 -11.93 -11.49 -3.04
CA THR A 55 -11.84 -11.93 -4.43
C THR A 55 -10.60 -12.79 -4.64
N GLY A 56 -9.42 -12.38 -4.17
CA GLY A 56 -8.23 -13.21 -4.23
C GLY A 56 -8.36 -14.54 -3.48
N LEU A 57 -9.06 -14.55 -2.34
CA LEU A 57 -9.32 -15.77 -1.56
C LEU A 57 -10.15 -16.77 -2.38
N PHE A 58 -11.20 -16.33 -3.07
CA PHE A 58 -12.05 -17.23 -3.84
C PHE A 58 -11.48 -17.58 -5.22
N VAL A 59 -10.76 -16.65 -5.87
CA VAL A 59 -10.30 -16.82 -7.26
C VAL A 59 -9.02 -17.63 -7.35
N ASN A 60 -8.08 -17.49 -6.40
CA ASN A 60 -6.77 -18.14 -6.51
C ASN A 60 -6.82 -19.67 -6.61
N PRO A 61 -7.71 -20.42 -5.91
CA PRO A 61 -7.86 -21.87 -6.10
C PRO A 61 -8.19 -22.25 -7.54
N PHE A 62 -9.16 -21.58 -8.17
CA PHE A 62 -9.50 -21.86 -9.56
C PHE A 62 -8.33 -21.54 -10.50
N VAL A 63 -7.64 -20.42 -10.25
CA VAL A 63 -6.49 -20.02 -11.07
C VAL A 63 -5.35 -21.03 -10.94
N ILE A 64 -5.07 -21.55 -9.75
CA ILE A 64 -4.00 -22.53 -9.57
C ILE A 64 -4.37 -23.90 -10.14
N GLU A 65 -5.62 -24.32 -9.97
CA GLU A 65 -6.13 -25.58 -10.50
C GLU A 65 -6.11 -25.59 -12.03
N GLY A 66 -6.55 -24.50 -12.66
CA GLY A 66 -6.60 -24.44 -14.13
C GLY A 66 -5.31 -24.02 -14.83
N LEU A 67 -4.35 -23.39 -14.13
CA LEU A 67 -3.05 -23.04 -14.72
C LEU A 67 -1.90 -23.98 -14.30
N GLY A 68 -2.03 -24.63 -13.15
CA GLY A 68 -0.92 -25.27 -12.45
C GLY A 68 0.01 -24.27 -11.74
N THR A 69 0.88 -24.82 -10.89
CA THR A 69 1.75 -24.05 -10.00
C THR A 69 2.73 -23.13 -10.74
N SER A 70 3.34 -23.62 -11.83
CA SER A 70 4.34 -22.86 -12.59
C SER A 70 3.71 -21.63 -13.25
N LEU A 71 2.65 -21.80 -14.05
CA LEU A 71 1.97 -20.69 -14.73
C LEU A 71 1.30 -19.72 -13.73
N PHE A 72 0.81 -20.20 -12.57
CA PHE A 72 0.39 -19.31 -11.49
C PHE A 72 1.54 -18.44 -10.97
N GLY A 73 2.72 -19.04 -10.76
CA GLY A 73 3.93 -18.31 -10.38
C GLY A 73 4.30 -17.23 -11.41
N ILE A 74 4.27 -17.59 -12.69
CA ILE A 74 4.49 -16.66 -13.80
C ILE A 74 3.45 -15.53 -13.80
N TRP A 75 2.16 -15.83 -13.62
CA TRP A 75 1.10 -14.83 -13.48
C TRP A 75 1.41 -13.81 -12.37
N GLN A 76 1.89 -14.29 -11.22
CA GLN A 76 2.27 -13.43 -10.09
C GLN A 76 3.49 -12.54 -10.42
N MET A 77 4.44 -13.04 -11.22
CA MET A 77 5.59 -12.26 -11.71
C MET A 77 5.19 -11.22 -12.75
N LEU A 78 4.36 -11.59 -13.73
CA LEU A 78 3.82 -10.66 -14.74
C LEU A 78 3.05 -9.52 -14.08
N GLY A 79 2.30 -9.81 -13.01
CA GLY A 79 1.68 -8.78 -12.17
C GLY A 79 2.69 -7.77 -11.61
N GLN A 80 3.88 -8.20 -11.17
CA GLN A 80 4.91 -7.26 -10.72
C GLN A 80 5.49 -6.42 -11.85
N PHE A 81 5.68 -7.00 -13.05
CA PHE A 81 6.16 -6.26 -14.22
C PHE A 81 5.26 -5.05 -14.53
N THR A 82 3.93 -5.23 -14.48
CA THR A 82 2.99 -4.12 -14.63
C THR A 82 3.19 -3.03 -13.57
N GLY A 83 3.55 -3.43 -12.34
CA GLY A 83 3.90 -2.52 -11.26
C GLY A 83 5.08 -1.63 -11.63
N TYR A 84 6.17 -2.18 -12.19
CA TYR A 84 7.33 -1.39 -12.62
C TYR A 84 7.01 -0.46 -13.78
N VAL A 85 6.25 -0.93 -14.77
CA VAL A 85 5.79 -0.11 -15.91
C VAL A 85 4.92 1.06 -15.41
N ASN A 86 4.10 0.84 -14.38
CA ASN A 86 3.28 1.87 -13.76
C ASN A 86 4.10 2.97 -13.03
N ILE A 87 5.37 2.71 -12.66
CA ILE A 87 6.25 3.73 -12.06
C ILE A 87 6.62 4.79 -13.08
N ALA A 88 6.83 4.41 -14.35
CA ALA A 88 7.35 5.31 -15.40
C ALA A 88 6.42 6.50 -15.71
N ASP A 89 5.28 6.58 -15.03
CA ASP A 89 4.43 7.75 -14.94
C ASP A 89 5.12 8.92 -14.23
N THR A 90 5.13 10.08 -14.88
CA THR A 90 5.55 11.36 -14.31
C THR A 90 4.65 11.81 -13.14
N ARG A 91 3.64 11.05 -12.72
CA ARG A 91 2.70 11.44 -11.66
C ARG A 91 2.02 12.78 -12.00
N SER A 92 1.83 13.09 -13.29
CA SER A 92 1.13 14.30 -13.75
C SER A 92 -0.29 14.35 -13.18
N SER A 93 -0.96 13.20 -13.05
CA SER A 93 -2.23 13.02 -12.36
C SER A 93 -2.18 13.44 -10.88
N GLN A 94 -1.09 13.18 -10.16
CA GLN A 94 -0.95 13.67 -8.77
C GLN A 94 -0.79 15.17 -8.72
N VAL A 95 0.01 15.75 -9.62
CA VAL A 95 0.16 17.22 -9.71
C VAL A 95 -1.20 17.84 -10.02
N LEU A 96 -1.93 17.32 -11.00
CA LEU A 96 -3.28 17.78 -11.37
C LEU A 96 -4.24 17.72 -10.18
N LYS A 97 -4.27 16.61 -9.44
CA LYS A 97 -5.10 16.46 -8.24
C LYS A 97 -4.86 17.60 -7.25
N TRP A 98 -3.59 17.90 -6.94
CA TRP A 98 -3.25 18.96 -5.99
C TRP A 98 -3.53 20.36 -6.54
N THR A 99 -3.23 20.60 -7.82
CA THR A 99 -3.54 21.86 -8.49
C THR A 99 -5.03 22.14 -8.48
N VAL A 100 -5.86 21.17 -8.85
CA VAL A 100 -7.34 21.30 -8.79
C VAL A 100 -7.79 21.55 -7.35
N ALA A 101 -7.27 20.80 -6.37
CA ALA A 101 -7.65 20.98 -4.97
C ALA A 101 -7.34 22.39 -4.42
N GLN A 102 -6.26 23.03 -4.90
CA GLN A 102 -5.86 24.38 -4.50
C GLN A 102 -6.61 25.48 -5.24
N LYS A 103 -6.93 25.25 -6.51
CA LYS A 103 -7.45 26.27 -7.41
C LYS A 103 -8.96 26.22 -7.64
N LYS A 104 -9.64 25.14 -7.27
CA LYS A 104 -11.07 24.91 -7.57
C LYS A 104 -12.02 26.04 -7.17
N ASP A 105 -11.68 26.82 -6.14
CA ASP A 105 -12.55 27.85 -5.58
C ASP A 105 -12.14 29.29 -6.00
N VAL A 106 -11.01 29.44 -6.69
CA VAL A 106 -10.40 30.77 -6.98
C VAL A 106 -10.02 30.95 -8.45
N ALA A 107 -9.63 29.88 -9.14
CA ALA A 107 -9.22 29.94 -10.53
C ALA A 107 -10.40 29.95 -11.49
N SER A 108 -10.20 30.57 -12.65
CA SER A 108 -11.17 30.50 -13.74
C SER A 108 -11.29 29.06 -14.30
N VAL A 109 -12.46 28.75 -14.85
CA VAL A 109 -12.72 27.47 -15.56
C VAL A 109 -11.66 27.21 -16.63
N GLU A 110 -11.27 28.22 -17.37
CA GLU A 110 -10.27 28.12 -18.44
C GLU A 110 -8.88 27.74 -17.89
N GLU A 111 -8.50 28.29 -16.73
CA GLU A 111 -7.24 27.94 -16.08
C GLU A 111 -7.21 26.48 -15.61
N LEU A 112 -8.31 25.99 -15.01
CA LEU A 112 -8.44 24.59 -14.61
C LEU A 112 -8.39 23.64 -15.82
N ARG A 113 -9.02 24.00 -16.93
CA ARG A 113 -8.96 23.25 -18.20
C ARG A 113 -7.55 23.26 -18.80
N LYS A 114 -6.81 24.36 -18.67
CA LYS A 114 -5.40 24.45 -19.11
C LYS A 114 -4.49 23.59 -18.24
N ASP A 115 -4.70 23.54 -16.93
CA ASP A 115 -3.94 22.67 -16.02
C ASP A 115 -4.25 21.18 -16.30
N ALA A 116 -5.52 20.83 -16.57
CA ALA A 116 -5.90 19.48 -17.02
C ALA A 116 -5.27 19.13 -18.38
N GLY A 117 -5.28 20.07 -19.34
CA GLY A 117 -4.63 19.91 -20.64
C GLY A 117 -3.11 19.74 -20.52
N ALA A 118 -2.46 20.46 -19.61
CA ALA A 118 -1.03 20.30 -19.32
C ALA A 118 -0.73 18.89 -18.81
N ALA A 119 -1.52 18.40 -17.85
CA ALA A 119 -1.36 17.04 -17.32
C ALA A 119 -1.55 15.96 -18.39
N PHE A 120 -2.54 16.14 -19.29
CA PHE A 120 -2.78 15.26 -20.43
C PHE A 120 -1.61 15.24 -21.42
N VAL A 121 -1.10 16.41 -21.81
CA VAL A 121 0.06 16.50 -22.71
C VAL A 121 1.30 15.86 -22.07
N VAL A 122 1.56 16.12 -20.79
CA VAL A 122 2.67 15.47 -20.07
C VAL A 122 2.49 13.95 -20.03
N MET A 123 1.28 13.46 -19.81
CA MET A 123 0.99 12.02 -19.86
C MET A 123 1.27 11.44 -21.26
N LEU A 124 0.80 12.10 -22.33
CA LEU A 124 1.05 11.67 -23.72
C LEU A 124 2.54 11.63 -24.06
N LEU A 125 3.33 12.59 -23.58
CA LEU A 125 4.79 12.59 -23.79
C LEU A 125 5.50 11.41 -23.11
N VAL A 126 4.91 10.87 -22.05
CA VAL A 126 5.47 9.75 -21.27
C VAL A 126 4.99 8.39 -21.80
N MET A 127 3.83 8.32 -22.46
CA MET A 127 3.29 7.06 -23.00
C MET A 127 4.28 6.32 -23.93
N PRO A 128 5.02 6.97 -24.85
CA PRO A 128 6.04 6.29 -25.66
C PRO A 128 7.12 5.62 -24.80
N VAL A 129 7.56 6.25 -23.71
CA VAL A 129 8.56 5.69 -22.80
C VAL A 129 8.01 4.43 -22.12
N ILE A 130 6.75 4.49 -21.65
CA ILE A 130 6.05 3.35 -21.05
C ILE A 130 5.88 2.21 -22.08
N LEU A 131 5.53 2.55 -23.33
CA LEU A 131 5.38 1.58 -24.42
C LEU A 131 6.69 0.90 -24.78
N ILE A 132 7.80 1.65 -24.88
CA ILE A 132 9.13 1.10 -25.18
C ILE A 132 9.59 0.19 -24.04
N ALA A 133 9.54 0.68 -22.79
CA ALA A 133 9.93 -0.10 -21.62
C ALA A 133 9.06 -1.34 -21.44
N GLY A 134 7.74 -1.19 -21.63
CA GLY A 134 6.78 -2.29 -21.59
C GLY A 134 7.05 -3.32 -22.68
N SER A 135 7.30 -2.90 -23.92
CA SER A 135 7.62 -3.82 -25.03
C SER A 135 8.90 -4.60 -24.76
N PHE A 136 9.94 -3.94 -24.22
CA PHE A 136 11.16 -4.61 -23.79
C PHE A 136 10.89 -5.65 -22.70
N ILE A 137 10.12 -5.28 -21.67
CA ILE A 137 9.73 -6.19 -20.59
C ILE A 137 8.92 -7.38 -21.13
N ALA A 138 7.94 -7.13 -22.00
CA ALA A 138 7.10 -8.18 -22.59
C ALA A 138 7.92 -9.16 -23.42
N TRP A 139 8.89 -8.66 -24.20
CA TRP A 139 9.76 -9.49 -25.03
C TRP A 139 10.64 -10.43 -24.20
N TYR A 140 11.23 -9.90 -23.12
CA TYR A 140 12.12 -10.65 -22.22
C TYR A 140 11.39 -11.38 -21.08
N ALA A 141 10.08 -11.16 -20.91
CA ALA A 141 9.29 -11.75 -19.84
C ALA A 141 9.45 -13.28 -19.72
N PRO A 142 9.37 -14.08 -20.82
CA PRO A 142 9.53 -15.53 -20.71
C PRO A 142 10.88 -15.96 -20.11
N TYR A 143 11.96 -15.27 -20.48
CA TYR A 143 13.31 -15.55 -19.97
C TYR A 143 13.43 -15.19 -18.48
N ILE A 144 12.93 -14.02 -18.09
CA ILE A 144 12.95 -13.56 -16.69
C ILE A 144 12.12 -14.49 -15.80
N THR A 145 11.02 -15.02 -16.32
CA THR A 145 10.13 -15.92 -15.60
C THR A 145 10.56 -17.39 -15.60
N HIS A 146 11.66 -17.74 -16.27
CA HIS A 146 12.08 -19.13 -16.49
C HIS A 146 10.96 -20.01 -17.04
N ALA A 147 10.19 -19.46 -17.98
CA ALA A 147 9.14 -20.21 -18.63
C ALA A 147 9.71 -21.32 -19.51
N GLU A 148 8.93 -22.38 -19.71
CA GLU A 148 9.23 -23.35 -20.76
C GLU A 148 9.08 -22.73 -22.14
N LYS A 149 9.90 -23.16 -23.10
CA LYS A 149 9.90 -22.62 -24.48
C LYS A 149 8.52 -22.68 -25.14
N ALA A 150 7.74 -23.71 -24.84
CA ALA A 150 6.37 -23.88 -25.33
C ALA A 150 5.41 -22.74 -24.89
N HIS A 151 5.72 -22.02 -23.82
CA HIS A 151 4.88 -20.95 -23.27
C HIS A 151 5.40 -19.53 -23.59
N TYR A 152 6.43 -19.38 -24.42
CA TYR A 152 7.03 -18.07 -24.69
C TYR A 152 6.03 -17.08 -25.30
N ASP A 153 5.31 -17.50 -26.34
CA ASP A 153 4.35 -16.63 -27.02
C ASP A 153 3.14 -16.34 -26.11
N LEU A 154 2.67 -17.34 -25.37
CA LEU A 154 1.61 -17.19 -24.37
C LEU A 154 1.97 -16.08 -23.36
N ILE A 155 3.20 -16.09 -22.85
CA ILE A 155 3.67 -15.13 -21.84
C ILE A 155 3.89 -13.74 -22.45
N ARG A 156 4.45 -13.65 -23.66
CA ARG A 156 4.62 -12.38 -24.37
C ARG A 156 3.27 -11.70 -24.64
N ILE A 157 2.29 -12.45 -25.14
CA ILE A 157 0.93 -11.94 -25.40
C ILE A 157 0.28 -11.50 -24.09
N THR A 158 0.32 -12.35 -23.05
CA THR A 158 -0.24 -12.03 -21.73
C THR A 158 0.40 -10.77 -21.16
N CYS A 159 1.72 -10.66 -21.18
CA CYS A 159 2.45 -9.50 -20.67
C CYS A 159 2.11 -8.24 -21.47
N SER A 160 2.04 -8.34 -22.79
CA SER A 160 1.66 -7.23 -23.68
C SER A 160 0.24 -6.72 -23.39
N LEU A 161 -0.73 -7.61 -23.20
CA LEU A 161 -2.09 -7.26 -22.81
C LEU A 161 -2.14 -6.57 -21.44
N LEU A 162 -1.36 -7.05 -20.48
CA LEU A 162 -1.27 -6.43 -19.16
C LEU A 162 -0.63 -5.04 -19.21
N ILE A 163 0.42 -4.85 -20.01
CA ILE A 163 1.03 -3.53 -20.24
C ILE A 163 0.06 -2.60 -20.96
N PHE A 164 -0.65 -3.10 -21.97
CA PHE A 164 -1.70 -2.33 -22.64
C PHE A 164 -2.80 -1.90 -21.66
N SER A 165 -3.21 -2.79 -20.75
CA SER A 165 -4.12 -2.45 -19.66
C SER A 165 -3.59 -1.31 -18.78
N VAL A 166 -2.28 -1.27 -18.48
CA VAL A 166 -1.68 -0.14 -17.74
C VAL A 166 -1.79 1.16 -18.52
N LEU A 167 -1.50 1.14 -19.83
CA LEU A 167 -1.60 2.33 -20.70
C LEU A 167 -3.04 2.86 -20.78
N VAL A 168 -4.01 1.96 -20.90
CA VAL A 168 -5.44 2.31 -20.86
C VAL A 168 -5.80 2.92 -19.51
N PHE A 169 -5.36 2.33 -18.39
CA PHE A 169 -5.62 2.89 -17.06
C PHE A 169 -5.04 4.29 -16.89
N LYS A 170 -3.84 4.53 -17.42
CA LYS A 170 -3.15 5.84 -17.32
C LYS A 170 -4.00 6.97 -17.91
N PHE A 171 -4.67 6.72 -19.02
CA PHE A 171 -5.59 7.69 -19.62
C PHE A 171 -6.73 8.07 -18.65
N PHE A 172 -7.33 7.07 -18.00
CA PHE A 172 -8.41 7.29 -17.05
C PHE A 172 -7.94 7.86 -15.70
N GLU A 173 -6.66 7.73 -15.37
CA GLU A 173 -6.09 8.25 -14.12
C GLU A 173 -6.20 9.79 -14.02
N LEU A 174 -6.26 10.50 -15.15
CA LEU A 174 -6.52 11.94 -15.18
C LEU A 174 -7.92 12.29 -14.65
N PHE A 175 -8.92 11.47 -14.98
CA PHE A 175 -10.29 11.66 -14.49
C PHE A 175 -10.36 11.38 -12.99
N GLU A 176 -9.66 10.35 -12.54
CA GLU A 176 -9.48 10.07 -11.11
C GLU A 176 -8.85 11.27 -10.38
N ALA A 177 -7.81 11.86 -10.95
CA ALA A 177 -7.13 13.03 -10.37
C ALA A 177 -8.07 14.22 -10.20
N VAL A 178 -8.89 14.54 -11.22
CA VAL A 178 -9.89 15.61 -11.16
C VAL A 178 -10.92 15.33 -10.07
N LEU A 179 -11.50 14.12 -9.99
CA LEU A 179 -12.46 13.79 -8.91
C LEU A 179 -11.84 13.90 -7.52
N ARG A 180 -10.60 13.42 -7.36
CA ARG A 180 -9.89 13.51 -6.08
C ARG A 180 -9.58 14.96 -5.72
N GLY A 181 -9.20 15.79 -6.68
CA GLY A 181 -8.96 17.22 -6.48
C GLY A 181 -10.23 17.97 -6.09
N MET A 182 -11.37 17.61 -6.70
CA MET A 182 -12.69 18.15 -6.36
C MET A 182 -13.30 17.54 -5.08
N ASN A 183 -12.63 16.56 -4.44
CA ASN A 183 -13.15 15.81 -3.29
C ASN A 183 -14.49 15.09 -3.56
N LEU A 184 -14.69 14.59 -4.78
CA LEU A 184 -15.93 13.94 -5.24
C LEU A 184 -15.81 12.41 -5.34
N THR A 185 -14.70 11.81 -4.91
CA THR A 185 -14.45 10.36 -4.99
C THR A 185 -15.53 9.52 -4.31
N PHE A 186 -16.16 10.03 -3.25
CA PHE A 186 -17.23 9.34 -2.53
C PHE A 186 -18.46 9.03 -3.40
N LYS A 187 -18.70 9.80 -4.48
CA LYS A 187 -19.78 9.55 -5.45
C LYS A 187 -19.64 8.21 -6.18
N ARG A 188 -18.48 7.56 -6.02
CA ARG A 188 -18.15 6.28 -6.61
C ARG A 188 -17.75 5.23 -5.55
N MET A 189 -18.14 5.46 -4.30
CA MET A 189 -17.95 4.50 -3.21
C MET A 189 -18.62 3.17 -3.57
N GLY A 190 -17.93 2.05 -3.34
CA GLY A 190 -18.45 0.70 -3.60
C GLY A 190 -18.39 0.21 -5.06
N VAL A 191 -18.38 1.10 -6.06
CA VAL A 191 -18.33 0.69 -7.48
C VAL A 191 -17.07 -0.13 -7.79
N ARG A 192 -15.92 0.28 -7.25
CA ARG A 192 -14.67 -0.46 -7.44
C ARG A 192 -14.74 -1.85 -6.82
N ALA A 193 -15.31 -1.97 -5.63
CA ALA A 193 -15.52 -3.27 -4.98
C ALA A 193 -16.40 -4.20 -5.82
N ILE A 194 -17.50 -3.68 -6.40
CA ILE A 194 -18.38 -4.44 -7.30
C ILE A 194 -17.62 -4.90 -8.55
N ILE A 195 -16.90 -4.00 -9.22
CA ILE A 195 -16.12 -4.35 -10.42
C ILE A 195 -15.08 -5.43 -10.10
N VAL A 196 -14.38 -5.32 -8.97
CA VAL A 196 -13.39 -6.31 -8.54
C VAL A 196 -14.02 -7.69 -8.31
N ILE A 197 -15.20 -7.75 -7.67
CA ILE A 197 -15.91 -9.01 -7.44
C ILE A 197 -16.37 -9.63 -8.76
N LEU A 198 -16.95 -8.83 -9.65
CA LEU A 198 -17.38 -9.26 -10.99
C LEU A 198 -16.18 -9.75 -11.82
N GLY A 199 -15.08 -9.00 -11.83
CA GLY A 199 -13.83 -9.37 -12.46
C GLY A 199 -13.25 -10.67 -11.89
N GLY A 200 -13.42 -10.90 -10.59
CA GLY A 200 -13.12 -12.19 -9.95
C GLY A 200 -13.92 -13.35 -10.55
N GLY A 201 -15.24 -13.20 -10.66
CA GLY A 201 -16.10 -14.19 -11.30
C GLY A 201 -15.72 -14.44 -12.77
N LEU A 202 -15.42 -13.37 -13.52
CA LEU A 202 -14.96 -13.48 -14.90
C LEU A 202 -13.61 -14.19 -15.03
N LYS A 203 -12.67 -14.00 -14.08
CA LYS A 203 -11.40 -14.73 -14.03
C LYS A 203 -11.63 -16.23 -13.83
N VAL A 204 -12.53 -16.61 -12.92
CA VAL A 204 -12.91 -18.02 -12.70
C VAL A 204 -13.52 -18.61 -13.97
N LEU A 205 -14.47 -17.91 -14.61
CA LEU A 205 -15.07 -18.35 -15.86
C LEU A 205 -14.03 -18.49 -16.98
N ALA A 206 -13.08 -17.56 -17.08
CA ALA A 206 -12.03 -17.61 -18.09
C ALA A 206 -11.15 -18.86 -17.95
N ILE A 207 -10.82 -19.23 -16.71
CA ILE A 207 -10.02 -20.42 -16.41
C ILE A 207 -10.80 -21.71 -16.66
N ILE A 208 -12.05 -21.81 -16.21
CA ILE A 208 -12.91 -23.00 -16.44
C ILE A 208 -13.12 -23.25 -17.94
N ARG A 209 -13.16 -22.20 -18.75
CA ARG A 209 -13.28 -22.29 -20.21
C ARG A 209 -11.94 -22.53 -20.93
N GLY A 210 -10.83 -22.65 -20.21
CA GLY A 210 -9.52 -22.97 -20.78
C GLY A 210 -8.79 -21.81 -21.44
N TYR A 211 -9.20 -20.54 -21.24
CA TYR A 211 -8.52 -19.38 -21.84
C TYR A 211 -7.15 -19.06 -21.18
N GLY A 212 -6.81 -19.73 -20.08
CA GLY A 212 -5.51 -19.65 -19.43
C GLY A 212 -5.07 -18.23 -19.06
N LEU A 213 -3.76 -17.96 -19.18
CA LEU A 213 -3.17 -16.66 -18.83
C LEU A 213 -3.72 -15.50 -19.66
N ILE A 214 -3.98 -15.72 -20.95
CA ILE A 214 -4.54 -14.68 -21.85
C ILE A 214 -5.93 -14.29 -21.36
N GLY A 215 -6.77 -15.26 -21.00
CA GLY A 215 -8.09 -15.00 -20.41
C GLY A 215 -8.01 -14.10 -19.19
N LEU A 216 -7.08 -14.36 -18.26
CA LEU A 216 -6.87 -13.51 -17.09
C LEU A 216 -6.45 -12.07 -17.44
N ALA A 217 -5.58 -11.90 -18.45
CA ALA A 217 -5.16 -10.59 -18.92
C ALA A 217 -6.28 -9.82 -19.60
N VAL A 218 -7.13 -10.49 -20.38
CA VAL A 218 -8.33 -9.89 -21.00
C VAL A 218 -9.31 -9.42 -19.93
N VAL A 219 -9.57 -10.23 -18.90
CA VAL A 219 -10.42 -9.81 -17.78
C VAL A 219 -9.80 -8.61 -17.05
N GLN A 220 -8.49 -8.58 -16.86
CA GLN A 220 -7.80 -7.43 -16.26
C GLN A 220 -7.96 -6.14 -17.08
N LEU A 221 -7.91 -6.24 -18.41
CA LEU A 221 -8.17 -5.12 -19.32
C LEU A 221 -9.64 -4.66 -19.22
N PHE A 222 -10.58 -5.61 -19.15
CA PHE A 222 -12.00 -5.33 -18.97
C PHE A 222 -12.28 -4.62 -17.64
N ASP A 223 -11.73 -5.11 -16.52
CA ASP A 223 -11.81 -4.46 -15.20
C ASP A 223 -11.29 -3.02 -15.26
N THR A 224 -10.18 -2.83 -15.96
CA THR A 224 -9.56 -1.51 -16.15
C THR A 224 -10.47 -0.56 -16.93
N LEU A 225 -11.09 -1.04 -18.02
CA LEU A 225 -12.03 -0.26 -18.82
C LEU A 225 -13.28 0.10 -18.01
N LEU A 226 -13.83 -0.82 -17.21
CA LEU A 226 -14.97 -0.55 -16.34
C LEU A 226 -14.62 0.49 -15.26
N ILE A 227 -13.49 0.33 -14.59
CA ILE A 227 -13.01 1.29 -13.58
C ILE A 227 -12.79 2.66 -14.23
N GLY A 228 -12.13 2.69 -15.38
CA GLY A 228 -11.84 3.92 -16.11
C GLY A 228 -13.09 4.66 -16.57
N THR A 229 -14.02 3.92 -17.19
CA THR A 229 -15.31 4.44 -17.64
C THR A 229 -16.13 4.97 -16.46
N SER A 230 -16.10 4.29 -15.31
CA SER A 230 -16.76 4.78 -14.10
C SER A 230 -16.21 6.13 -13.63
N TYR A 231 -14.88 6.35 -13.73
CA TYR A 231 -14.29 7.66 -13.43
C TYR A 231 -14.79 8.72 -14.41
N TYR A 232 -14.74 8.42 -15.71
CA TYR A 232 -15.19 9.34 -16.76
C TYR A 232 -16.64 9.78 -16.56
N ILE A 233 -17.57 8.83 -16.35
CA ILE A 233 -19.00 9.12 -16.14
C ILE A 233 -19.20 10.04 -14.94
N VAL A 234 -18.54 9.73 -13.81
CA VAL A 234 -18.69 10.52 -12.58
C VAL A 234 -18.08 11.91 -12.74
N VAL A 235 -16.94 12.06 -13.41
CA VAL A 235 -16.36 13.38 -13.70
C VAL A 235 -17.32 14.20 -14.57
N LYS A 236 -17.73 13.64 -15.71
CA LYS A 236 -18.58 14.34 -16.68
C LYS A 236 -19.91 14.81 -16.08
N ARG A 237 -20.50 14.02 -15.17
CA ARG A 237 -21.77 14.36 -14.52
C ARG A 237 -21.65 15.39 -13.39
N ASN A 238 -20.48 15.50 -12.75
CA ASN A 238 -20.36 16.23 -11.49
C ASN A 238 -19.34 17.37 -11.50
N VAL A 239 -18.59 17.53 -12.59
CA VAL A 239 -17.57 18.57 -12.74
C VAL A 239 -17.90 19.36 -14.01
N GLU A 240 -18.62 20.47 -13.85
CA GLU A 240 -19.14 21.28 -14.97
C GLU A 240 -18.02 21.86 -15.85
N TRP A 241 -16.89 22.22 -15.24
CA TRP A 241 -15.74 22.77 -15.98
C TRP A 241 -14.93 21.70 -16.72
N PHE A 242 -15.22 20.40 -16.54
CA PHE A 242 -14.38 19.33 -17.07
C PHE A 242 -14.16 19.46 -18.59
N GLY A 243 -12.90 19.44 -18.99
CA GLY A 243 -12.45 19.59 -20.36
C GLY A 243 -10.94 19.83 -20.42
N PHE A 244 -10.37 19.72 -21.61
CA PHE A 244 -8.95 19.99 -21.84
C PHE A 244 -8.82 21.25 -22.69
N ALA A 245 -8.11 22.26 -22.17
CA ALA A 245 -7.72 23.45 -22.93
C ALA A 245 -6.23 23.40 -23.25
N LYS A 246 -5.82 24.06 -24.35
CA LYS A 246 -4.42 24.05 -24.81
C LYS A 246 -3.51 24.66 -23.73
N PRO A 247 -2.56 23.90 -23.18
CA PRO A 247 -1.69 24.40 -22.12
C PRO A 247 -0.56 25.28 -22.66
N ASN A 248 -0.03 26.15 -21.82
CA ASN A 248 1.20 26.91 -22.10
C ASN A 248 2.44 26.05 -21.83
N ARG A 249 3.54 26.27 -22.56
CA ARG A 249 4.82 25.55 -22.37
C ARG A 249 5.35 25.66 -20.93
N SER A 250 5.14 26.80 -20.28
CA SER A 250 5.48 27.01 -18.87
C SER A 250 4.72 26.07 -17.92
N ASN A 251 3.44 25.80 -18.18
CA ASN A 251 2.64 24.87 -17.38
C ASN A 251 3.14 23.43 -17.54
N ILE A 252 3.49 23.01 -18.76
CA ILE A 252 4.07 21.68 -19.05
C ILE A 252 5.38 21.51 -18.28
N PHE A 253 6.27 22.51 -18.34
CA PHE A 253 7.56 22.46 -17.65
C PHE A 253 7.41 22.45 -16.11
N ARG A 254 6.48 23.25 -15.57
CA ARG A 254 6.16 23.27 -14.14
C ARG A 254 5.68 21.90 -13.65
N PHE A 255 4.78 21.25 -14.40
CA PHE A 255 4.32 19.91 -14.08
C PHE A 255 5.48 18.91 -14.13
N GLY A 256 6.29 18.92 -15.20
CA GLY A 256 7.44 18.01 -15.35
C GLY A 256 8.51 18.13 -14.26
N LYS A 257 8.81 19.34 -13.77
CA LYS A 257 9.80 19.55 -12.69
C LYS A 257 9.34 19.00 -11.34
N LEU A 258 8.06 19.20 -11.00
CA LEU A 258 7.48 18.69 -9.75
C LEU A 258 7.37 17.15 -9.78
N SER A 259 7.10 16.61 -10.96
CA SER A 259 7.00 15.18 -11.24
C SER A 259 8.26 14.36 -10.93
N ALA A 260 9.47 14.91 -11.16
CA ALA A 260 10.73 14.16 -11.04
C ALA A 260 11.03 13.65 -9.62
N TRP A 261 10.79 14.46 -8.58
CA TRP A 261 11.02 14.03 -7.19
C TRP A 261 9.99 13.00 -6.72
N TYR A 262 8.75 13.16 -7.15
CA TYR A 262 7.71 12.18 -6.86
C TYR A 262 7.97 10.85 -7.59
N LEU A 263 8.53 10.89 -8.80
CA LEU A 263 8.97 9.69 -9.51
C LEU A 263 10.09 8.97 -8.75
N ALA A 264 11.07 9.70 -8.22
CA ALA A 264 12.15 9.11 -7.41
C ALA A 264 11.64 8.42 -6.14
N ASP A 265 10.71 9.05 -5.40
CA ASP A 265 10.03 8.42 -4.25
C ASP A 265 9.19 7.20 -4.67
N ALA A 266 8.47 7.28 -5.80
CA ALA A 266 7.70 6.16 -6.33
C ALA A 266 8.59 4.95 -6.64
N GLY A 267 9.69 5.19 -7.37
CA GLY A 267 10.65 4.16 -7.75
C GLY A 267 11.29 3.51 -6.53
N ALA A 268 11.75 4.32 -5.57
CA ALA A 268 12.34 3.82 -4.34
C ALA A 268 11.35 2.91 -3.56
N ASN A 269 10.11 3.36 -3.37
CA ASN A 269 9.09 2.57 -2.68
C ASN A 269 8.71 1.31 -3.46
N MET A 270 8.68 1.35 -4.78
CA MET A 270 8.34 0.19 -5.61
C MET A 270 9.39 -0.92 -5.50
N VAL A 271 10.68 -0.56 -5.62
CA VAL A 271 11.79 -1.53 -5.45
C VAL A 271 11.71 -2.22 -4.09
N ASN A 272 11.25 -1.52 -3.05
CA ASN A 272 11.13 -2.11 -1.72
C ASN A 272 9.86 -2.95 -1.52
N THR A 273 8.82 -2.74 -2.31
CA THR A 273 7.49 -3.35 -2.08
C THR A 273 7.18 -4.49 -3.06
N ASN A 274 7.67 -4.40 -4.29
CA ASN A 274 7.25 -5.24 -5.42
C ASN A 274 8.38 -6.04 -6.08
N SER A 275 9.60 -6.02 -5.52
CA SER A 275 10.75 -6.79 -6.03
C SER A 275 10.78 -8.25 -5.56
N ASP A 276 9.98 -8.62 -4.55
CA ASP A 276 10.04 -9.92 -3.89
C ASP A 276 9.82 -11.10 -4.86
N LYS A 277 8.74 -11.07 -5.63
CA LYS A 277 8.40 -12.14 -6.60
C LYS A 277 9.33 -12.18 -7.80
N ILE A 278 9.82 -11.02 -8.25
CA ILE A 278 10.76 -10.95 -9.39
C ILE A 278 12.10 -11.55 -8.99
N LEU A 279 12.66 -11.09 -7.88
CA LEU A 279 13.93 -11.59 -7.35
C LEU A 279 13.86 -13.11 -7.10
N LEU A 280 12.78 -13.57 -6.48
CA LEU A 280 12.56 -14.99 -6.24
C LEU A 280 12.40 -15.79 -7.53
N GLY A 281 11.68 -15.28 -8.53
CA GLY A 281 11.46 -15.98 -9.80
C GLY A 281 12.71 -16.05 -10.69
N ILE A 282 13.52 -14.99 -10.70
CA ILE A 282 14.82 -14.94 -11.41
C ILE A 282 15.85 -15.89 -10.80
N ILE A 283 15.73 -16.27 -9.53
CA ILE A 283 16.77 -17.08 -8.86
C ILE A 283 16.28 -18.51 -8.60
N ALA A 284 15.05 -18.66 -8.12
CA ALA A 284 14.49 -19.93 -7.66
C ALA A 284 13.32 -20.43 -8.50
N GLY A 285 12.99 -19.74 -9.59
CA GLY A 285 11.95 -20.15 -10.56
C GLY A 285 10.50 -19.86 -10.13
N PRO A 286 9.54 -20.03 -11.06
CA PRO A 286 8.15 -19.61 -10.88
C PRO A 286 7.39 -20.46 -9.85
N VAL A 287 7.72 -21.74 -9.70
CA VAL A 287 7.08 -22.62 -8.70
C VAL A 287 7.35 -22.10 -7.28
N THR A 288 8.59 -21.69 -6.98
CA THR A 288 8.94 -21.09 -5.69
C THR A 288 8.19 -19.78 -5.44
N VAL A 289 7.95 -18.99 -6.48
CA VAL A 289 7.12 -17.77 -6.42
C VAL A 289 5.67 -18.09 -6.06
N ALA A 290 5.11 -19.18 -6.59
CA ALA A 290 3.76 -19.64 -6.24
C ALA A 290 3.69 -19.99 -4.76
N TYR A 291 4.59 -20.82 -4.25
CA TYR A 291 4.63 -21.23 -2.84
C TYR A 291 4.77 -20.02 -1.91
N TYR A 292 5.67 -19.09 -2.23
CA TYR A 292 5.83 -17.85 -1.49
C TYR A 292 4.55 -17.01 -1.47
N THR A 293 3.94 -16.81 -2.63
CA THR A 293 2.77 -15.95 -2.78
C THR A 293 1.56 -16.49 -2.01
N LEU A 294 1.33 -17.80 -2.09
CA LEU A 294 0.22 -18.47 -1.40
C LEU A 294 0.44 -18.49 0.10
N THR A 295 1.66 -18.84 0.54
CA THR A 295 2.01 -18.85 1.98
C THR A 295 1.91 -17.45 2.58
N LYS A 296 2.28 -16.40 1.83
CA LYS A 296 2.20 -14.99 2.24
C LYS A 296 0.78 -14.39 2.20
N PHE A 297 -0.20 -15.07 1.61
CA PHE A 297 -1.53 -14.51 1.37
C PHE A 297 -2.20 -13.98 2.65
N ILE A 298 -2.32 -14.81 3.69
CA ILE A 298 -2.94 -14.44 4.96
C ILE A 298 -2.09 -13.41 5.74
N PRO A 299 -0.76 -13.60 5.93
CA PRO A 299 0.10 -12.57 6.51
C PRO A 299 -0.09 -11.18 5.88
N ALA A 300 -0.08 -11.11 4.54
CA ALA A 300 -0.24 -9.85 3.81
C ALA A 300 -1.66 -9.27 3.93
N ALA A 301 -2.69 -10.12 3.94
CA ALA A 301 -4.07 -9.69 4.13
C ALA A 301 -4.24 -8.97 5.48
N LEU A 302 -3.76 -9.59 6.56
CA LEU A 302 -3.81 -9.07 7.93
C LEU A 302 -2.97 -7.80 8.10
N GLN A 303 -1.77 -7.78 7.53
CA GLN A 303 -0.92 -6.58 7.54
C GLN A 303 -1.64 -5.37 6.93
N GLY A 304 -2.32 -5.57 5.80
CA GLY A 304 -3.04 -4.47 5.15
C GLY A 304 -4.26 -3.97 5.94
N LEU A 305 -4.92 -4.81 6.75
CA LEU A 305 -5.96 -4.36 7.67
C LEU A 305 -5.37 -3.44 8.75
N ILE A 306 -4.27 -3.86 9.37
CA ILE A 306 -3.57 -3.08 10.40
C ILE A 306 -3.10 -1.74 9.84
N ASN A 307 -2.46 -1.75 8.66
CA ASN A 307 -1.98 -0.53 7.99
C ASN A 307 -3.11 0.46 7.72
N ARG A 308 -4.33 0.00 7.42
CA ARG A 308 -5.49 0.88 7.16
C ARG A 308 -5.99 1.57 8.42
N VAL A 309 -6.02 0.85 9.54
CA VAL A 309 -6.33 1.44 10.85
C VAL A 309 -5.32 2.54 11.16
N ILE A 310 -4.04 2.29 10.91
CA ILE A 310 -2.94 3.23 11.16
C ILE A 310 -3.03 4.46 10.25
N LEU A 311 -3.32 4.26 8.96
CA LEU A 311 -3.55 5.35 8.01
C LEU A 311 -4.74 6.24 8.41
N GLY A 312 -5.78 5.69 9.04
CA GLY A 312 -6.90 6.46 9.57
C GLY A 312 -6.50 7.43 10.69
N ILE A 313 -5.41 7.17 11.41
CA ILE A 313 -4.89 8.01 12.50
C ILE A 313 -3.97 9.14 11.96
N MET A 314 -3.45 9.01 10.74
CA MET A 314 -2.46 9.93 10.17
C MET A 314 -2.86 11.41 10.13
N PRO A 315 -4.12 11.79 9.80
CA PRO A 315 -4.52 13.20 9.86
C PRO A 315 -4.35 13.82 11.26
N GLY A 316 -4.58 13.03 12.31
CA GLY A 316 -4.36 13.45 13.69
C GLY A 316 -2.88 13.70 13.99
N ILE A 317 -1.99 12.84 13.50
CA ILE A 317 -0.54 13.01 13.62
C ILE A 317 -0.06 14.25 12.86
N GLY A 318 -0.57 14.46 11.64
CA GLY A 318 -0.27 15.65 10.84
C GLY A 318 -0.66 16.95 11.54
N LYS A 319 -1.82 16.97 12.23
CA LYS A 319 -2.22 18.10 13.08
C LYS A 319 -1.22 18.36 14.22
N LEU A 320 -0.83 17.32 14.95
CA LEU A 320 0.14 17.45 16.06
C LEU A 320 1.52 17.93 15.58
N LEU A 321 1.96 17.45 14.42
CA LEU A 321 3.21 17.93 13.78
C LEU A 321 3.11 19.40 13.37
N GLY A 322 1.99 19.83 12.78
CA GLY A 322 1.75 21.24 12.44
C GLY A 322 1.73 22.16 13.65
N LEU A 323 1.21 21.68 14.79
CA LEU A 323 1.25 22.36 16.09
C LEU A 323 2.61 22.23 16.81
N LYS A 324 3.58 21.51 16.22
CA LYS A 324 4.90 21.23 16.81
C LYS A 324 4.83 20.53 18.18
N GLU A 325 3.75 19.79 18.44
CA GLU A 325 3.55 19.03 19.69
C GLU A 325 4.26 17.65 19.62
N TYR A 326 5.59 17.67 19.44
CA TYR A 326 6.39 16.47 19.16
C TYR A 326 6.30 15.40 20.26
N ASP A 327 6.15 15.78 21.53
CA ASP A 327 5.95 14.83 22.63
C ASP A 327 4.65 14.03 22.51
N LYS A 328 3.58 14.68 22.03
CA LYS A 328 2.31 14.00 21.75
C LYS A 328 2.45 13.07 20.54
N VAL A 329 3.19 13.49 19.51
CA VAL A 329 3.50 12.63 18.35
C VAL A 329 4.25 11.37 18.80
N ASN A 330 5.27 11.50 19.64
CA ASN A 330 6.04 10.36 20.14
C ASN A 330 5.18 9.42 21.01
N ARG A 331 4.27 9.97 21.83
CA ARG A 331 3.29 9.17 22.59
C ARG A 331 2.35 8.39 21.67
N VAL A 332 1.79 9.04 20.65
CA VAL A 332 0.92 8.37 19.66
C VAL A 332 1.69 7.29 18.91
N ARG A 333 2.94 7.56 18.51
CA ARG A 333 3.83 6.58 17.86
C ARG A 333 4.04 5.34 18.72
N LYS A 334 4.39 5.52 20.00
CA LYS A 334 4.58 4.40 20.95
C LYS A 334 3.29 3.57 21.05
N LYS A 335 2.14 4.22 21.19
CA LYS A 335 0.83 3.57 21.23
C LYS A 335 0.54 2.75 19.96
N ILE A 336 0.75 3.33 18.78
CA ILE A 336 0.58 2.65 17.50
C ILE A 336 1.47 1.41 17.42
N ASN A 337 2.73 1.51 17.85
CA ASN A 337 3.67 0.39 17.83
C ASN A 337 3.29 -0.71 18.83
N SER A 338 2.82 -0.38 20.03
CA SER A 338 2.35 -1.38 21.01
C SER A 338 1.09 -2.10 20.53
N VAL A 339 0.11 -1.37 19.96
CA VAL A 339 -1.09 -1.97 19.33
C VAL A 339 -0.69 -2.85 18.14
N SER A 340 0.22 -2.37 17.29
CA SER A 340 0.70 -3.14 16.13
C SER A 340 1.39 -4.42 16.58
N LEU A 341 2.23 -4.37 17.61
CA LEU A 341 2.93 -5.56 18.13
C LEU A 341 1.94 -6.57 18.69
N LEU A 342 0.99 -6.13 19.51
CA LEU A 342 -0.07 -6.97 20.08
C LEU A 342 -0.85 -7.70 18.98
N LEU A 343 -1.39 -6.95 18.02
CA LEU A 343 -2.21 -7.50 16.94
C LEU A 343 -1.40 -8.42 16.03
N THR A 344 -0.24 -7.96 15.55
CA THR A 344 0.59 -8.75 14.64
C THR A 344 1.16 -10.01 15.28
N THR A 345 1.44 -10.02 16.59
CA THR A 345 1.88 -11.22 17.31
C THR A 345 0.73 -12.22 17.46
N ALA A 346 -0.46 -11.77 17.89
CA ALA A 346 -1.62 -12.66 18.02
C ALA A 346 -2.03 -13.28 16.67
N PHE A 347 -2.01 -12.46 15.60
CA PHE A 347 -2.18 -12.96 14.24
C PHE A 347 -1.04 -13.90 13.84
N GLY A 348 0.20 -13.56 14.17
CA GLY A 348 1.37 -14.36 13.82
C GLY A 348 1.34 -15.76 14.43
N VAL A 349 0.97 -15.89 15.71
CA VAL A 349 0.77 -17.19 16.37
C VAL A 349 -0.28 -18.01 15.63
N THR A 350 -1.43 -17.40 15.36
CA THR A 350 -2.56 -18.05 14.67
C THR A 350 -2.16 -18.54 13.29
N VAL A 351 -1.51 -17.67 12.50
CA VAL A 351 -1.07 -18.01 11.14
C VAL A 351 0.02 -19.08 11.17
N ILE A 352 1.02 -18.99 12.05
CA ILE A 352 2.10 -19.98 12.10
C ILE A 352 1.55 -21.39 12.35
N ILE A 353 0.55 -21.54 13.23
CA ILE A 353 -0.08 -22.81 13.55
C ILE A 353 -0.96 -23.33 12.40
N PHE A 354 -1.81 -22.47 11.82
CA PHE A 354 -2.87 -22.95 10.91
C PHE A 354 -2.60 -22.75 9.42
N ASN A 355 -1.56 -22.02 9.00
CA ASN A 355 -1.40 -21.66 7.58
C ASN A 355 -1.22 -22.89 6.68
N GLN A 356 -0.51 -23.93 7.13
CA GLN A 356 -0.37 -25.17 6.35
C GLN A 356 -1.75 -25.83 6.15
N SER A 357 -2.51 -26.02 7.22
CA SER A 357 -3.87 -26.59 7.16
C SER A 357 -4.80 -25.77 6.28
N PHE A 358 -4.72 -24.44 6.39
CA PHE A 358 -5.45 -23.52 5.53
C PHE A 358 -5.07 -23.70 4.06
N LEU A 359 -3.77 -23.66 3.70
CA LEU A 359 -3.32 -23.84 2.32
C LEU A 359 -3.71 -25.21 1.75
N ASN A 360 -3.54 -26.26 2.54
CA ASN A 360 -3.87 -27.62 2.14
C ASN A 360 -5.35 -27.77 1.76
N ALA A 361 -6.24 -27.11 2.50
CA ALA A 361 -7.67 -27.13 2.21
C ALA A 361 -8.11 -26.06 1.19
N TRP A 362 -7.31 -25.01 1.00
CA TRP A 362 -7.64 -23.88 0.13
C TRP A 362 -7.20 -24.10 -1.32
N VAL A 363 -5.95 -24.50 -1.51
CA VAL A 363 -5.31 -24.62 -2.84
C VAL A 363 -4.71 -26.00 -3.09
N GLY A 364 -4.60 -26.85 -2.07
CA GLY A 364 -4.02 -28.20 -2.18
C GLY A 364 -2.73 -28.36 -1.38
N LYS A 365 -2.30 -29.62 -1.20
CA LYS A 365 -1.22 -30.00 -0.26
C LYS A 365 0.19 -29.60 -0.70
N GLU A 366 0.39 -29.35 -1.99
CA GLU A 366 1.72 -29.18 -2.58
C GLU A 366 2.23 -27.73 -2.54
N HIS A 367 1.39 -26.77 -2.13
CA HIS A 367 1.69 -25.34 -2.33
C HIS A 367 2.25 -24.61 -1.10
N PHE A 368 2.51 -25.33 -0.02
CA PHE A 368 3.05 -24.74 1.22
C PHE A 368 4.58 -24.60 1.15
N ALA A 369 5.09 -23.39 1.41
CA ALA A 369 6.54 -23.11 1.35
C ALA A 369 7.36 -23.73 2.50
N GLY A 370 6.72 -24.43 3.44
CA GLY A 370 7.34 -25.02 4.62
C GLY A 370 7.25 -24.16 5.88
N HIS A 371 7.36 -24.80 7.07
CA HIS A 371 7.16 -24.13 8.36
C HIS A 371 8.16 -23.00 8.62
N THR A 372 9.43 -23.21 8.28
CA THR A 372 10.48 -22.19 8.44
C THR A 372 10.19 -20.96 7.57
N ALA A 373 9.81 -21.17 6.31
CA ALA A 373 9.44 -20.07 5.41
C ALA A 373 8.19 -19.34 5.92
N ASN A 374 7.18 -20.06 6.39
CA ASN A 374 5.97 -19.48 6.97
C ASN A 374 6.27 -18.58 8.19
N ALA A 375 7.10 -19.06 9.11
CA ALA A 375 7.53 -18.28 10.28
C ALA A 375 8.32 -17.03 9.87
N LEU A 376 9.28 -17.17 8.95
CA LEU A 376 10.07 -16.04 8.45
C LEU A 376 9.22 -15.01 7.70
N ILE A 377 8.25 -15.43 6.88
CA ILE A 377 7.29 -14.53 6.22
C ILE A 377 6.50 -13.74 7.26
N MET A 378 6.07 -14.39 8.34
CA MET A 378 5.33 -13.73 9.41
C MET A 378 6.20 -12.72 10.17
N ILE A 379 7.41 -13.09 10.55
CA ILE A 379 8.37 -12.20 11.23
C ILE A 379 8.72 -11.00 10.33
N MET A 380 8.99 -11.25 9.04
CA MET A 380 9.20 -10.22 8.03
C MET A 380 8.00 -9.25 7.94
N THR A 381 6.77 -9.79 7.97
CA THR A 381 5.53 -8.99 7.92
C THR A 381 5.33 -8.15 9.19
N ILE A 382 5.67 -8.69 10.37
CA ILE A 382 5.69 -7.96 11.63
C ILE A 382 6.67 -6.78 11.52
N GLN A 383 7.92 -7.04 11.16
CA GLN A 383 8.96 -6.02 11.02
C GLN A 383 8.57 -4.91 10.03
N ASP A 384 8.04 -5.29 8.86
CA ASP A 384 7.61 -4.35 7.83
C ASP A 384 6.45 -3.45 8.31
N THR A 385 5.60 -3.94 9.22
CA THR A 385 4.55 -3.12 9.86
C THR A 385 5.17 -1.98 10.67
N PHE A 386 6.22 -2.24 11.46
CA PHE A 386 6.92 -1.20 12.22
C PHE A 386 7.62 -0.18 11.31
N VAL A 387 8.28 -0.65 10.25
CA VAL A 387 8.92 0.24 9.27
C VAL A 387 7.87 1.13 8.59
N LYS A 388 6.70 0.58 8.24
CA LYS A 388 5.60 1.36 7.67
C LYS A 388 5.04 2.39 8.65
N ASN A 389 4.87 2.05 9.92
CA ASN A 389 4.39 2.99 10.94
C ASN A 389 5.28 4.23 11.03
N ASP A 390 6.59 4.04 11.11
CA ASP A 390 7.56 5.13 11.17
C ASP A 390 7.62 5.89 9.84
N ALA A 391 7.59 5.18 8.70
CA ALA A 391 7.55 5.79 7.38
C ALA A 391 6.31 6.68 7.17
N TYR A 392 5.14 6.30 7.70
CA TYR A 392 3.93 7.11 7.60
C TYR A 392 4.04 8.41 8.40
N ILE A 393 4.62 8.37 9.61
CA ILE A 393 4.86 9.56 10.42
C ILE A 393 5.87 10.49 9.75
N ILE A 394 6.96 9.95 9.20
CA ILE A 394 7.94 10.73 8.43
C ILE A 394 7.29 11.35 7.19
N SER A 395 6.39 10.63 6.52
CA SER A 395 5.68 11.18 5.36
C SER A 395 4.80 12.38 5.74
N ALA A 396 4.29 12.42 6.98
CA ALA A 396 3.51 13.54 7.48
C ALA A 396 4.35 14.79 7.82
N THR A 397 5.69 14.68 7.90
CA THR A 397 6.58 15.83 8.17
C THR A 397 6.94 16.61 6.90
N LEU A 398 6.53 16.11 5.72
CA LEU A 398 6.80 16.68 4.39
C LEU A 398 8.29 16.74 3.98
N ASP A 399 9.23 16.25 4.80
CA ASP A 399 10.65 16.08 4.41
C ASP A 399 10.88 14.71 3.75
N ILE A 400 10.57 14.64 2.45
CA ILE A 400 10.59 13.39 1.67
C ILE A 400 12.03 12.99 1.28
N LYS A 401 12.96 13.94 1.16
CA LYS A 401 14.30 13.70 0.56
C LYS A 401 15.11 12.64 1.33
N LYS A 402 15.21 12.79 2.65
CA LYS A 402 15.93 11.82 3.50
C LYS A 402 15.28 10.44 3.46
N LYS A 403 13.95 10.40 3.42
CA LYS A 403 13.18 9.16 3.30
C LYS A 403 13.49 8.44 1.98
N VAL A 404 13.50 9.15 0.85
CA VAL A 404 13.83 8.54 -0.46
C VAL A 404 15.22 7.93 -0.42
N PHE A 405 16.22 8.67 0.07
CA PHE A 405 17.60 8.17 0.09
C PHE A 405 17.75 6.90 0.93
N LEU A 406 17.18 6.88 2.14
CA LEU A 406 17.16 5.68 2.99
C LEU A 406 16.45 4.50 2.28
N THR A 407 15.33 4.78 1.60
CA THR A 407 14.54 3.79 0.85
C THR A 407 15.31 3.21 -0.32
N LEU A 408 16.05 4.03 -1.06
CA LEU A 408 16.91 3.57 -2.16
C LEU A 408 18.02 2.65 -1.66
N ILE A 409 18.76 3.05 -0.62
CA ILE A 409 19.81 2.20 -0.04
C ILE A 409 19.24 0.87 0.42
N SER A 410 18.08 0.88 1.09
CA SER A 410 17.41 -0.35 1.49
C SER A 410 17.05 -1.25 0.31
N GLY A 411 16.57 -0.67 -0.80
CA GLY A 411 16.29 -1.41 -2.02
C GLY A 411 17.54 -2.08 -2.60
N VAL A 412 18.68 -1.38 -2.59
CA VAL A 412 19.97 -1.92 -3.02
C VAL A 412 20.43 -3.05 -2.09
N LEU A 413 20.32 -2.87 -0.77
CA LEU A 413 20.64 -3.91 0.20
C LEU A 413 19.74 -5.14 0.02
N PHE A 414 18.43 -4.93 -0.21
CA PHE A 414 17.49 -6.01 -0.46
C PHE A 414 17.87 -6.83 -1.71
N ALA A 415 18.17 -6.14 -2.82
CA ALA A 415 18.59 -6.80 -4.05
C ALA A 415 19.93 -7.53 -3.87
N GLY A 416 20.94 -6.87 -3.27
CA GLY A 416 22.27 -7.42 -3.06
C GLY A 416 22.28 -8.66 -2.16
N PHE A 417 21.70 -8.58 -0.96
CA PHE A 417 21.55 -9.75 -0.10
C PHE A 417 20.59 -10.78 -0.69
N GLY A 418 19.60 -10.33 -1.45
CA GLY A 418 18.65 -11.18 -2.16
C GLY A 418 19.32 -12.16 -3.11
N VAL A 419 20.23 -11.69 -3.98
CA VAL A 419 20.96 -12.55 -4.92
C VAL A 419 21.73 -13.66 -4.19
N VAL A 420 22.37 -13.33 -3.07
CA VAL A 420 23.21 -14.28 -2.32
C VAL A 420 22.39 -15.24 -1.46
N LEU A 421 21.34 -14.75 -0.78
CA LEU A 421 20.59 -15.56 0.18
C LEU A 421 19.50 -16.39 -0.50
N VAL A 422 18.85 -15.89 -1.55
CA VAL A 422 17.81 -16.63 -2.27
C VAL A 422 18.40 -17.84 -2.98
N SER A 423 19.60 -17.73 -3.55
CA SER A 423 20.27 -18.87 -4.21
C SER A 423 20.59 -20.01 -3.25
N LYS A 424 20.83 -19.72 -1.96
CA LYS A 424 21.15 -20.73 -0.94
C LYS A 424 19.93 -21.26 -0.18
N MET A 425 18.92 -20.42 0.06
CA MET A 425 17.82 -20.70 1.00
C MET A 425 16.42 -20.46 0.42
N GLY A 426 16.30 -20.15 -0.87
CA GLY A 426 15.02 -19.91 -1.56
C GLY A 426 14.18 -18.84 -0.86
N VAL A 427 12.96 -19.21 -0.46
CA VAL A 427 12.00 -18.32 0.23
C VAL A 427 12.53 -17.80 1.56
N ALA A 428 13.22 -18.64 2.34
CA ALA A 428 13.80 -18.22 3.62
C ALA A 428 14.88 -17.15 3.40
N GLY A 429 15.71 -17.34 2.36
CA GLY A 429 16.73 -16.37 1.97
C GLY A 429 16.16 -15.02 1.55
N LEU A 430 15.05 -15.02 0.81
CA LEU A 430 14.30 -13.81 0.44
C LEU A 430 13.78 -13.06 1.69
N CYS A 431 13.26 -13.80 2.67
CA CYS A 431 12.75 -13.19 3.90
C CYS A 431 13.90 -12.57 4.70
N LEU A 432 15.05 -13.25 4.79
CA LEU A 432 16.23 -12.73 5.49
C LEU A 432 16.82 -11.48 4.80
N SER A 433 16.93 -11.47 3.46
CA SER A 433 17.39 -10.28 2.74
C SER A 433 16.44 -9.09 2.96
N PHE A 434 15.13 -9.34 2.95
CA PHE A 434 14.14 -8.34 3.29
C PHE A 434 14.33 -7.84 4.72
N MET A 435 14.49 -8.74 5.69
CA MET A 435 14.64 -8.35 7.09
C MET A 435 15.88 -7.49 7.36
N ILE A 436 17.02 -7.84 6.75
CA ILE A 436 18.26 -7.06 6.84
C ILE A 436 18.06 -5.66 6.24
N SER A 437 17.51 -5.58 5.03
CA SER A 437 17.26 -4.30 4.35
C SER A 437 16.29 -3.40 5.13
N ARG A 438 15.26 -3.98 5.76
CA ARG A 438 14.27 -3.26 6.57
C ARG A 438 14.80 -2.85 7.93
N LEU A 439 15.75 -3.59 8.49
CA LEU A 439 16.42 -3.18 9.73
C LEU A 439 17.22 -1.89 9.51
N PHE A 440 17.94 -1.78 8.38
CA PHE A 440 18.59 -0.55 7.98
C PHE A 440 17.60 0.63 7.88
N LEU A 441 16.45 0.42 7.22
CA LEU A 441 15.39 1.44 7.16
C LEU A 441 14.88 1.84 8.53
N PHE A 442 14.59 0.86 9.38
CA PHE A 442 14.06 1.11 10.71
C PHE A 442 15.01 2.01 11.52
N ILE A 443 16.31 1.70 11.50
CA ILE A 443 17.33 2.50 12.20
C ILE A 443 17.43 3.91 11.60
N GLY A 444 17.52 4.02 10.27
CA GLY A 444 17.62 5.30 9.57
C GLY A 444 16.41 6.20 9.82
N GLN A 445 15.20 5.66 9.69
CA GLN A 445 13.94 6.37 9.92
C GLN A 445 13.83 6.85 11.37
N ARG A 446 14.26 6.03 12.34
CA ARG A 446 14.22 6.41 13.75
C ARG A 446 15.19 7.54 14.07
N ARG A 447 16.37 7.59 13.43
CA ARG A 447 17.30 8.73 13.54
C ARG A 447 16.69 10.01 12.96
N VAL A 448 16.01 9.92 11.81
CA VAL A 448 15.29 11.07 11.21
C VAL A 448 14.19 11.58 12.15
N LEU A 449 13.40 10.68 12.73
CA LEU A 449 12.34 11.04 13.68
C LEU A 449 12.92 11.67 14.96
N ALA A 450 14.01 11.13 15.51
CA ALA A 450 14.66 11.71 16.69
C ALA A 450 15.16 13.14 16.46
N ALA A 451 15.79 13.37 15.30
CA ALA A 451 16.26 14.71 14.92
C ALA A 451 15.09 15.71 14.73
N LEU A 452 13.97 15.26 14.15
CA LEU A 452 12.79 16.10 13.95
C LEU A 452 12.11 16.48 15.27
N MET A 453 12.03 15.55 16.22
CA MET A 453 11.36 15.76 17.49
C MET A 453 12.22 16.53 18.51
N LYS A 454 13.39 17.07 18.11
CA LYS A 454 14.34 17.81 18.97
C LYS A 454 14.44 17.20 20.37
N THR A 455 14.57 15.88 20.44
CA THR A 455 14.64 15.19 21.72
C THR A 455 16.06 15.39 22.26
N GLU A 456 16.31 16.57 22.84
CA GLU A 456 17.53 16.89 23.59
C GLU A 456 17.63 16.07 24.88
N THR A 457 16.54 15.44 25.29
CA THR A 457 16.57 14.43 26.33
C THR A 457 17.17 13.14 25.78
N GLN A 458 18.47 12.98 26.05
CA GLN A 458 19.12 11.72 26.34
C GLN A 458 18.42 10.99 27.52
N THR A 459 17.09 10.80 27.47
CA THR A 459 16.47 9.78 28.30
C THR A 459 17.02 8.47 27.78
N ALA A 460 17.94 7.89 28.56
CA ALA A 460 18.49 6.57 28.36
C ALA A 460 17.46 5.65 27.72
N PHE A 461 17.86 4.95 26.66
CA PHE A 461 17.07 3.94 25.99
C PHE A 461 16.74 2.79 26.97
N ASN A 462 15.84 3.02 27.92
CA ASN A 462 15.14 1.96 28.62
C ASN A 462 14.09 1.42 27.64
N ILE A 463 14.58 0.74 26.60
CA ILE A 463 13.75 -0.03 25.69
C ILE A 463 13.18 -1.16 26.54
N ASN A 464 11.87 -1.13 26.73
CA ASN A 464 11.19 -2.28 27.29
C ASN A 464 11.30 -3.43 26.28
N TYR A 465 12.25 -4.33 26.48
CA TYR A 465 12.45 -5.50 25.61
C TYR A 465 11.38 -6.58 25.86
N ARG A 466 10.67 -6.52 26.98
CA ARG A 466 9.69 -7.52 27.40
C ARG A 466 8.64 -7.85 26.31
N PRO A 467 7.97 -6.88 25.65
CA PRO A 467 7.01 -7.19 24.60
C PRO A 467 7.63 -7.93 23.40
N PHE A 468 8.86 -7.60 23.03
CA PHE A 468 9.57 -8.24 21.93
C PHE A 468 9.99 -9.67 22.29
N VAL A 469 10.52 -9.88 23.50
CA VAL A 469 10.85 -11.21 24.01
C VAL A 469 9.60 -12.09 24.08
N THR A 470 8.50 -11.57 24.61
CA THR A 470 7.21 -12.29 24.62
C THR A 470 6.73 -12.62 23.21
N ALA A 471 6.86 -11.70 22.25
CA ALA A 471 6.50 -11.98 20.86
C ALA A 471 7.33 -13.13 20.28
N ILE A 472 8.66 -13.08 20.44
CA ILE A 472 9.56 -14.12 19.95
C ILE A 472 9.24 -15.47 20.59
N LEU A 473 9.02 -15.51 21.91
CA LEU A 473 8.65 -16.75 22.61
C LEU A 473 7.31 -17.30 22.11
N MET A 474 6.28 -16.46 21.97
CA MET A 474 4.98 -16.89 21.46
C MET A 474 5.05 -17.41 20.02
N LEU A 475 5.79 -16.73 19.14
CA LEU A 475 5.97 -17.17 17.76
C LEU A 475 6.83 -18.45 17.67
N GLY A 476 7.83 -18.60 18.54
CA GLY A 476 8.66 -19.81 18.64
C GLY A 476 7.87 -21.02 19.12
N ILE A 477 7.04 -20.84 20.16
CA ILE A 477 6.10 -21.87 20.64
C ILE A 477 5.10 -22.22 19.53
N ALA A 478 4.56 -21.23 18.83
CA ALA A 478 3.65 -21.45 17.70
C ALA A 478 4.33 -22.26 16.60
N MET A 479 5.59 -21.98 16.27
CA MET A 479 6.36 -22.72 15.27
C MET A 479 6.59 -24.17 15.71
N TRP A 480 6.94 -24.39 16.97
CA TRP A 480 7.09 -25.73 17.53
C TRP A 480 5.76 -26.52 17.49
N LEU A 481 4.66 -25.90 17.90
CA LEU A 481 3.31 -26.49 17.81
C LEU A 481 2.92 -26.81 16.36
N ALA A 482 3.24 -25.92 15.42
CA ALA A 482 2.96 -26.12 14.01
C ALA A 482 3.69 -27.36 13.46
N THR A 483 4.89 -27.70 13.95
CA THR A 483 5.60 -28.92 13.54
C THR A 483 5.06 -30.21 14.16
N LYS A 484 4.27 -30.11 15.23
CA LYS A 484 3.70 -31.26 15.95
C LYS A 484 2.24 -31.52 15.60
N THR A 485 1.56 -30.53 15.05
CA THR A 485 0.15 -30.63 14.68
C THR A 485 0.02 -31.11 13.25
N GLY A 486 -0.78 -32.17 13.06
CA GLY A 486 -1.15 -32.63 11.72
C GLY A 486 -2.01 -31.59 11.00
N SER A 487 -2.12 -31.73 9.67
CA SER A 487 -3.03 -30.88 8.89
C SER A 487 -4.48 -31.17 9.25
N ILE A 488 -5.23 -30.13 9.57
CA ILE A 488 -6.66 -30.18 9.91
C ILE A 488 -7.53 -29.66 8.75
N GLY A 489 -8.81 -30.02 8.73
CA GLY A 489 -9.75 -29.59 7.70
C GLY A 489 -10.14 -28.10 7.81
N ILE A 490 -10.68 -27.52 6.72
CA ILE A 490 -11.03 -26.08 6.68
C ILE A 490 -12.03 -25.67 7.76
N TYR A 491 -13.03 -26.51 8.07
CA TYR A 491 -14.01 -26.23 9.12
C TYR A 491 -13.36 -26.13 10.50
N GLN A 492 -12.37 -26.99 10.78
CA GLN A 492 -11.61 -26.94 12.03
C GLN A 492 -10.71 -25.71 12.08
N VAL A 493 -10.10 -25.30 10.95
CA VAL A 493 -9.36 -24.04 10.87
C VAL A 493 -10.27 -22.84 11.17
N ILE A 494 -11.47 -22.80 10.57
CA ILE A 494 -12.44 -21.72 10.78
C ILE A 494 -12.88 -21.64 12.24
N LEU A 495 -13.00 -22.79 12.93
CA LEU A 495 -13.40 -22.84 14.33
C LEU A 495 -12.24 -22.49 15.29
N PHE A 496 -11.06 -23.09 15.11
CA PHE A 496 -9.95 -22.99 16.05
C PHE A 496 -9.06 -21.77 15.84
N ALA A 497 -8.91 -21.27 14.60
CA ALA A 497 -8.05 -20.10 14.36
C ALA A 497 -8.54 -18.84 15.09
N PRO A 498 -9.85 -18.49 15.09
CA PRO A 498 -10.36 -17.39 15.90
C PRO A 498 -10.15 -17.61 17.40
N ALA A 499 -10.32 -18.84 17.90
CA ALA A 499 -10.10 -19.15 19.31
C ALA A 499 -8.63 -18.93 19.71
N VAL A 500 -7.67 -19.42 18.91
CA VAL A 500 -6.24 -19.20 19.16
C VAL A 500 -5.87 -17.72 19.08
N PHE A 501 -6.45 -16.96 18.14
CA PHE A 501 -6.27 -15.51 18.08
C PHE A 501 -6.77 -14.82 19.34
N VAL A 502 -8.00 -15.13 19.77
CA VAL A 502 -8.64 -14.57 20.96
C VAL A 502 -7.89 -14.95 22.23
N ILE A 503 -7.27 -16.12 22.31
CA ILE A 503 -6.42 -16.55 23.43
C ILE A 503 -5.05 -15.86 23.39
N SER A 504 -4.48 -15.68 22.20
CA SER A 504 -3.15 -15.06 22.04
C SER A 504 -3.14 -13.58 22.42
N LEU A 505 -4.25 -12.86 22.22
CA LEU A 505 -4.39 -11.45 22.61
C LEU A 505 -4.19 -11.20 24.11
N PRO A 506 -4.98 -11.79 25.04
CA PRO A 506 -4.80 -11.61 26.47
C PRO A 506 -3.46 -12.19 26.94
N LEU A 507 -3.01 -13.33 26.40
CA LEU A 507 -1.69 -13.87 26.75
C LEU A 507 -0.56 -12.87 26.45
N PHE A 508 -0.56 -12.25 25.28
CA PHE A 508 0.42 -11.21 24.97
C PHE A 508 0.21 -9.95 25.81
N TYR A 509 -1.04 -9.54 26.02
CA TYR A 509 -1.39 -8.35 26.80
C TYR A 509 -0.90 -8.46 28.26
N PHE A 510 -1.08 -9.63 28.90
CA PHE A 510 -0.68 -9.88 30.29
C PHE A 510 0.78 -10.32 30.45
N SER A 511 1.39 -10.94 29.45
CA SER A 511 2.78 -11.41 29.56
C SER A 511 3.78 -10.40 28.99
N GLY A 512 3.45 -9.74 27.89
CA GLY A 512 4.36 -8.86 27.15
C GLY A 512 4.33 -7.41 27.61
N LEU A 513 3.15 -6.82 27.76
CA LEU A 513 3.02 -5.39 28.03
C LEU A 513 3.25 -5.06 29.51
N SER A 514 3.91 -3.93 29.78
CA SER A 514 4.04 -3.35 31.12
C SER A 514 2.70 -2.84 31.67
N LYS A 515 2.61 -2.63 32.99
CA LYS A 515 1.39 -2.06 33.62
C LYS A 515 0.99 -0.72 33.00
N ALA A 516 1.98 0.15 32.71
CA ALA A 516 1.74 1.44 32.07
C ALA A 516 1.16 1.29 30.65
N GLU A 517 1.76 0.40 29.83
CA GLU A 517 1.28 0.15 28.46
C GLU A 517 -0.14 -0.45 28.44
N ARG A 518 -0.47 -1.30 29.41
CA ARG A 518 -1.82 -1.86 29.58
C ARG A 518 -2.86 -0.78 29.88
N LEU A 519 -2.57 0.10 30.84
CA LEU A 519 -3.45 1.21 31.19
C LEU A 519 -3.66 2.16 30.00
N GLU A 520 -2.60 2.44 29.24
CA GLU A 520 -2.71 3.25 28.03
C GLU A 520 -3.57 2.60 26.94
N LEU A 521 -3.44 1.28 26.73
CA LEU A 521 -4.28 0.56 25.78
C LEU A 521 -5.74 0.53 26.20
N GLN A 522 -6.03 0.34 27.49
CA GLN A 522 -7.38 0.40 28.02
C GLN A 522 -8.02 1.77 27.75
N GLN A 523 -7.28 2.86 27.97
CA GLN A 523 -7.75 4.21 27.64
C GLN A 523 -8.07 4.39 26.15
N ILE A 524 -7.26 3.79 25.26
CA ILE A 524 -7.53 3.84 23.82
C ILE A 524 -8.84 3.09 23.51
N ILE A 525 -8.99 1.86 24.02
CA ILE A 525 -10.17 1.03 23.77
C ILE A 525 -11.44 1.72 24.31
N THR A 526 -11.39 2.31 25.51
CA THR A 526 -12.53 3.02 26.11
C THR A 526 -12.82 4.38 25.45
N SER A 527 -11.83 4.99 24.80
CA SER A 527 -12.02 6.24 24.04
C SER A 527 -12.69 6.04 22.67
N ILE A 528 -12.68 4.81 22.13
CA ILE A 528 -13.38 4.47 20.89
C ILE A 528 -14.89 4.50 21.19
N LYS A 529 -15.60 5.43 20.54
CA LYS A 529 -17.05 5.71 20.75
C LYS A 529 -17.95 4.47 20.74
N PHE A 530 -17.53 3.35 20.15
CA PHE A 530 -18.27 2.10 20.11
C PHE A 530 -18.47 1.44 21.49
N PHE A 531 -17.59 1.73 22.47
CA PHE A 531 -17.68 1.21 23.85
C PHE A 531 -18.19 2.25 24.86
N LYS A 532 -18.53 3.46 24.42
CA LYS A 532 -19.32 4.36 25.26
C LYS A 532 -20.76 3.85 25.20
N SER A 533 -21.17 3.12 26.25
CA SER A 533 -22.58 3.03 26.61
C SER A 533 -23.12 4.46 26.65
N ASP A 534 -24.05 4.78 25.74
CA ASP A 534 -24.78 6.04 25.70
C ASP A 534 -25.71 6.13 26.92
N SER A 535 -25.12 6.34 28.09
CA SER A 535 -25.83 6.60 29.36
C SER A 535 -25.54 8.01 29.90
N GLY A 536 -25.17 8.95 29.02
CA GLY A 536 -24.72 10.29 29.43
C GLY A 536 -25.16 11.45 28.55
N PHE A 537 -26.21 11.30 27.72
CA PHE A 537 -26.86 12.44 27.03
C PHE A 537 -28.30 12.60 27.54
N SER A 538 -28.41 12.84 28.85
CA SER A 538 -29.59 13.41 29.49
C SER A 538 -29.14 14.00 30.82
N LYS A 539 -28.72 15.27 30.79
CA LYS A 539 -29.17 16.34 31.70
C LYS A 539 -28.29 17.57 31.53
N ASN A 540 -28.98 18.65 31.19
CA ASN A 540 -28.63 20.08 31.23
C ASN A 540 -27.74 20.61 30.12
#